data_AF-A0A7V8FBN7-F1
#
_entry.id   AF-A0A7V8FBN7-F1
#
_cell.length_a   1.000
_cell.length_b   1.000
_cell.length_c   1.000
_cell.angle_alpha   90.00
_cell.angle_beta   90.00
_cell.angle_gamma   90.00
#
_symmetry.space_group_name_H-M   'P 1'
#
loop_
_entity.id
_entity.type
_entity.pdbx_description
1 polymer ?
#
loop_
_entity_poly.entity_id
_entity_poly.type
_entity_poly.pdbx_seq_one_letter_code
_entity_poly.pdbx_strand_id
1 'polypeptide(L)'
;MDLKEVRGCYDYHTGKAGDVGRQLALGGIAVVWLLHGDSRVLAFPKLLLIALGFFCGSLALDFLHYLSCSAIWGIYGRNKEKDLQGQGINPASPAAIFDAPPFINWTGLIFYWAKGMALIIGGVYLGIYLWARISAADV
;
A
#
# COMPACT_ATOMS: atom_id res chain seq x y z
N MET A 1 15.49 4.63 24.47
CA MET A 1 14.96 4.79 23.11
C MET A 1 14.45 6.21 22.99
N ASP A 2 15.05 7.01 22.12
CA ASP A 2 14.62 8.39 21.91
C ASP A 2 13.51 8.48 20.85
N LEU A 3 12.87 9.65 20.72
CA LEU A 3 11.78 9.85 19.76
C LEU A 3 12.24 9.70 18.29
N LYS A 4 13.51 9.95 18.01
CA LYS A 4 14.09 9.84 16.67
C LYS A 4 14.25 8.36 16.29
N GLU A 5 14.71 7.52 17.21
CA GLU A 5 14.80 6.07 17.08
C GLU A 5 13.42 5.45 16.89
N VAL A 6 12.41 5.86 17.68
CA VAL A 6 11.02 5.37 17.53
C VAL A 6 10.48 5.67 16.13
N ARG A 7 10.67 6.89 15.62
CA ARG A 7 10.28 7.27 14.25
C ARG A 7 11.04 6.47 13.20
N GLY A 8 12.35 6.29 13.38
CA GLY A 8 13.17 5.47 12.48
C GLY A 8 12.70 4.02 12.39
N CYS A 9 12.36 3.38 13.52
CA CYS A 9 11.77 2.04 13.53
C CYS A 9 10.42 2.01 12.81
N TYR A 10 9.55 2.99 13.06
CA TYR A 10 8.27 3.09 12.38
C TYR A 10 8.43 3.21 10.86
N ASP A 11 9.28 4.11 10.38
CA ASP A 11 9.53 4.33 8.96
C ASP A 11 10.10 3.08 8.28
N TYR A 12 11.04 2.39 8.95
CA TYR A 12 11.60 1.13 8.46
C TYR A 12 10.53 0.05 8.31
N HIS A 13 9.76 -0.22 9.37
CA HIS A 13 8.76 -1.29 9.35
C HIS A 13 7.60 -1.00 8.41
N THR A 14 7.13 0.25 8.34
CA THR A 14 6.07 0.64 7.42
C THR A 14 6.52 0.54 5.95
N GLY A 15 7.74 0.98 5.64
CA GLY A 15 8.35 0.81 4.32
C GLY A 15 8.49 -0.68 3.96
N LYS A 16 9.07 -1.48 4.85
CA LYS A 16 9.27 -2.92 4.63
C LYS A 16 7.95 -3.67 4.46
N ALA A 17 6.92 -3.33 5.24
CA ALA A 17 5.59 -3.92 5.13
C ALA A 17 4.95 -3.62 3.76
N GLY A 18 5.15 -2.41 3.20
CA GLY A 18 4.70 -2.07 1.86
C GLY A 18 5.38 -2.90 0.77
N ASP A 19 6.70 -3.08 0.87
CA ASP A 19 7.47 -3.90 -0.07
C ASP A 19 7.05 -5.36 -0.05
N VAL A 20 6.99 -5.95 1.14
CA VAL A 20 6.53 -7.34 1.34
C VAL A 20 5.08 -7.48 0.90
N GLY A 21 4.23 -6.51 1.22
CA GLY A 21 2.82 -6.51 0.84
C GLY A 21 2.59 -6.54 -0.67
N ARG A 22 3.37 -5.76 -1.44
CA ARG A 22 3.32 -5.82 -2.91
C ARG A 22 3.74 -7.18 -3.46
N GLN A 23 4.82 -7.76 -2.92
CA GLN A 23 5.29 -9.09 -3.32
C GLN A 23 4.24 -10.17 -3.01
N LEU A 24 3.62 -10.10 -1.83
CA LEU A 24 2.54 -10.99 -1.43
C LEU A 24 1.30 -10.85 -2.31
N ALA A 25 0.89 -9.62 -2.67
CA ALA A 25 -0.24 -9.41 -3.57
C ALA A 25 0.02 -10.02 -4.96
N LEU A 26 1.21 -9.78 -5.54
CA LEU A 26 1.59 -10.34 -6.83
C LEU A 26 1.71 -11.87 -6.77
N GLY A 27 2.29 -12.41 -5.70
CA GLY A 27 2.35 -13.85 -5.46
C GLY A 27 0.95 -14.47 -5.31
N GLY A 28 0.05 -13.80 -4.58
CA GLY A 28 -1.35 -14.20 -4.45
C GLY A 28 -2.09 -14.21 -5.78
N ILE A 29 -1.91 -13.20 -6.62
CA ILE A 29 -2.45 -13.15 -7.99
C ILE A 29 -1.92 -14.33 -8.81
N ALA A 30 -0.61 -14.61 -8.75
CA ALA A 30 -0.01 -15.72 -9.47
C ALA A 30 -0.58 -17.08 -9.01
N VAL A 31 -0.76 -17.27 -7.70
CA VAL A 31 -1.40 -18.48 -7.15
C VAL A 31 -2.85 -18.60 -7.63
N VAL A 32 -3.62 -17.50 -7.62
CA VAL A 32 -5.00 -17.52 -8.13
C VAL A 32 -5.03 -17.94 -9.60
N TRP A 33 -4.08 -17.45 -10.40
CA TRP A 33 -3.97 -17.82 -11.80
C TRP A 33 -3.59 -19.29 -11.96
N LEU A 34 -2.61 -19.79 -11.21
CA LEU A 34 -2.22 -21.21 -11.26
C LEU A 34 -3.39 -22.16 -10.93
N LEU A 35 -4.31 -21.72 -10.07
CA LEU A 35 -5.47 -22.50 -9.63
C LEU A 35 -6.71 -22.30 -10.52
N HIS A 36 -6.61 -21.53 -11.60
CA HIS A 36 -7.71 -21.44 -12.57
C HIS A 36 -7.86 -22.80 -13.26
N GLY A 37 -9.03 -23.43 -13.12
CA GLY A 37 -9.27 -24.76 -13.69
C GLY A 37 -9.21 -24.77 -15.22
N ASP A 38 -9.16 -25.97 -15.79
CA ASP A 38 -9.27 -26.20 -17.23
C ASP A 38 -10.74 -26.11 -17.61
N SER A 39 -11.20 -24.93 -18.02
CA SER A 39 -12.57 -24.73 -18.46
C SER A 39 -12.56 -23.73 -19.59
N ARG A 40 -13.09 -24.13 -20.75
CA ARG A 40 -13.33 -23.29 -21.94
C ARG A 40 -14.31 -22.12 -21.67
N VAL A 41 -14.63 -21.89 -20.40
CA VAL A 41 -15.45 -20.85 -19.80
C VAL A 41 -14.64 -20.37 -18.60
N LEU A 42 -14.46 -19.06 -18.40
CA LEU A 42 -13.85 -18.47 -17.20
C LEU A 42 -14.69 -18.79 -15.94
N ALA A 43 -14.75 -20.05 -15.52
CA ALA A 43 -15.47 -20.53 -14.36
C ALA A 43 -14.52 -20.50 -13.16
N PHE A 44 -14.11 -19.31 -12.75
CA PHE A 44 -13.37 -19.16 -11.51
C PHE A 44 -14.30 -19.45 -10.32
N PRO A 45 -13.89 -20.31 -9.36
CA PRO A 45 -14.57 -20.39 -8.09
C PRO A 45 -14.68 -19.00 -7.46
N LYS A 46 -15.89 -18.64 -6.99
CA LYS A 46 -16.20 -17.30 -6.47
C LYS A 46 -15.18 -16.80 -5.43
N LEU A 47 -14.67 -17.69 -4.58
CA LEU A 47 -13.65 -17.37 -3.58
C LEU A 47 -12.33 -16.87 -4.18
N LEU A 48 -11.86 -17.47 -5.29
CA LEU A 48 -10.65 -17.00 -5.97
C LEU A 48 -10.85 -15.64 -6.64
N LEU A 49 -12.02 -15.39 -7.23
CA LEU A 49 -12.31 -14.07 -7.81
C LEU A 49 -12.33 -12.98 -6.75
N ILE A 50 -12.90 -13.28 -5.57
CA ILE A 50 -12.89 -12.35 -4.44
C ILE A 50 -11.44 -12.10 -3.99
N ALA A 51 -10.64 -13.15 -3.79
CA ALA A 51 -9.23 -13.01 -3.42
C ALA A 51 -8.45 -12.17 -4.45
N LEU A 52 -8.64 -12.44 -5.75
CA LEU A 52 -8.03 -11.70 -6.85
C LEU A 52 -8.41 -10.22 -6.81
N GLY A 53 -9.71 -9.92 -6.64
CA GLY A 53 -10.21 -8.56 -6.53
C GLY A 53 -9.55 -7.79 -5.37
N PHE A 54 -9.37 -8.44 -4.22
CA PHE A 54 -8.70 -7.85 -3.07
C PHE A 54 -7.19 -7.64 -3.28
N PHE A 55 -6.48 -8.57 -3.94
CA PHE A 55 -5.06 -8.36 -4.28
C PHE A 55 -4.87 -7.22 -5.28
N CYS A 56 -5.70 -7.17 -6.34
CA CYS A 56 -5.70 -6.07 -7.30
C CYS A 56 -6.05 -4.74 -6.62
N GLY A 57 -7.06 -4.74 -5.74
CA GLY A 57 -7.44 -3.58 -4.93
C GLY A 57 -6.31 -3.11 -4.02
N SER A 58 -5.59 -4.03 -3.36
CA SER A 58 -4.41 -3.73 -2.56
C SER A 58 -3.32 -3.05 -3.39
N LEU A 59 -3.02 -3.55 -4.59
CA LEU A 59 -2.01 -2.94 -5.48
C LEU A 59 -2.45 -1.57 -6.00
N ALA A 60 -3.73 -1.41 -6.34
CA ALA A 60 -4.27 -0.11 -6.74
C ALA A 60 -4.18 0.92 -5.61
N LEU A 61 -4.52 0.52 -4.38
CA LEU A 61 -4.38 1.38 -3.19
C LEU A 61 -2.90 1.67 -2.87
N ASP A 62 -1.99 0.72 -3.09
CA ASP A 62 -0.55 0.95 -2.96
C ASP A 62 -0.04 2.00 -3.94
N PHE A 63 -0.45 1.91 -5.21
CA PHE A 63 -0.14 2.93 -6.21
C PHE A 63 -0.71 4.30 -5.82
N LEU A 64 -1.99 4.36 -5.42
CA LEU A 64 -2.65 5.61 -4.99
C LEU A 64 -2.02 6.22 -3.73
N HIS A 65 -1.53 5.39 -2.80
CA HIS A 65 -0.78 5.84 -1.64
C HIS A 65 0.44 6.65 -2.07
N TYR A 66 1.31 6.07 -2.90
CA TYR A 66 2.54 6.75 -3.32
C TYR A 66 2.26 7.94 -4.24
N LEU A 67 1.27 7.83 -5.13
CA LEU A 67 0.89 8.93 -6.02
C LEU A 67 0.34 10.13 -5.24
N SER A 68 -0.56 9.90 -4.28
CA SER A 68 -1.14 10.97 -3.46
C SER A 68 -0.10 11.63 -2.57
N CYS A 69 0.77 10.85 -1.92
CA CYS A 69 1.89 11.40 -1.15
C CYS A 69 2.81 12.26 -2.01
N SER A 70 3.18 11.79 -3.21
CA SER A 70 4.02 12.54 -4.15
C SER A 70 3.35 13.85 -4.58
N ALA A 71 2.05 13.82 -4.93
CA ALA A 71 1.31 15.00 -5.34
C ALA A 71 1.20 16.04 -4.21
N ILE A 72 0.81 15.61 -3.00
CA ILE A 72 0.61 16.52 -1.86
C ILE A 72 1.95 17.17 -1.47
N TRP A 73 3.01 16.38 -1.31
CA TRP A 73 4.33 16.91 -0.94
C TRP A 73 4.94 17.76 -2.06
N GLY A 74 4.75 17.39 -3.32
CA GLY A 74 5.21 18.18 -4.47
C GLY A 74 4.53 19.55 -4.56
N ILE A 75 3.21 19.60 -4.38
CA ILE A 75 2.45 20.87 -4.36
C ILE A 75 2.84 21.70 -3.15
N TYR A 76 2.88 21.10 -1.96
CA TYR A 76 3.21 21.80 -0.72
C TYR A 76 4.62 22.39 -0.76
N GLY A 77 5.61 21.60 -1.18
CA GLY A 77 6.99 22.04 -1.33
C GLY A 77 7.12 23.20 -2.31
N ARG A 78 6.46 23.10 -3.48
CA ARG A 78 6.51 24.17 -4.49
C ARG A 78 5.83 25.46 -4.04
N ASN A 79 4.75 25.36 -3.26
CA ASN A 79 4.09 26.55 -2.69
C ASN A 79 5.00 27.22 -1.65
N LYS A 80 5.63 26.43 -0.77
CA LYS A 80 6.56 26.97 0.24
C LYS A 80 7.81 27.58 -0.37
N GLU A 81 8.34 26.98 -1.43
CA GLU A 81 9.47 27.55 -2.17
C GLU A 81 9.13 28.94 -2.74
N LYS A 82 7.95 29.09 -3.35
CA LYS A 82 7.47 30.38 -3.86
C LYS A 82 7.27 31.42 -2.76
N ASP A 83 6.68 31.01 -1.63
CA ASP A 83 6.46 31.90 -0.49
C ASP A 83 7.80 32.43 0.07
N LEU A 84 8.81 31.57 0.20
CA LEU A 84 10.14 31.94 0.67
C LEU A 84 10.88 32.86 -0.31
N GLN A 85 10.82 32.55 -1.62
CA GLN A 85 11.37 33.41 -2.66
C GLN A 85 10.72 34.80 -2.66
N GLY A 86 9.41 34.88 -2.46
CA GLY A 86 8.67 36.14 -2.34
C GLY A 86 9.09 36.98 -1.12
N GLN A 87 9.60 36.34 -0.07
CA GLN A 87 10.16 36.99 1.12
C GLN A 87 11.67 37.30 1.00
N GLY A 88 12.28 37.00 -0.16
CA GLY A 88 13.73 37.15 -0.36
C GLY A 88 14.58 36.15 0.44
N ILE A 89 13.96 35.10 0.99
CA ILE A 89 14.65 34.08 1.78
C ILE A 89 15.14 33.00 0.82
N ASN A 90 16.45 32.73 0.86
CA ASN A 90 17.03 31.63 0.10
C ASN A 90 16.49 30.29 0.65
N PRO A 91 15.87 29.42 -0.18
CA PRO A 91 15.36 28.12 0.25
C PRO A 91 16.43 27.19 0.85
N ALA A 92 17.70 27.41 0.56
CA ALA A 92 18.82 26.67 1.13
C ALA A 92 19.32 27.21 2.49
N SER A 93 18.72 28.29 3.00
CA SER A 93 19.07 28.90 4.28
C SER A 93 18.50 28.10 5.47
N PRO A 94 19.18 28.07 6.63
CA PRO A 94 18.59 27.57 7.87
C PRO A 94 17.26 28.26 8.27
N ALA A 95 17.01 29.47 7.74
CA ALA A 95 15.75 30.19 7.92
C ALA A 95 14.56 29.56 7.15
N ALA A 96 14.81 28.60 6.26
CA ALA A 96 13.79 27.89 5.47
C ALA A 96 13.25 26.63 6.16
N ILE A 97 13.57 26.40 7.45
CA ILE A 97 13.01 25.29 8.22
C ILE A 97 11.57 25.63 8.61
N PHE A 98 10.62 24.80 8.20
CA PHE A 98 9.22 24.90 8.58
C PHE A 98 8.65 23.53 8.93
N ASP A 99 7.71 23.51 9.88
CA ASP A 99 6.98 22.31 10.21
C ASP A 99 5.87 22.06 9.19
N ALA A 100 5.77 20.81 8.73
CA ALA A 100 4.66 20.39 7.89
C ALA A 100 3.39 20.23 8.74
N PRO A 101 2.24 20.73 8.27
CA PRO A 101 1.00 20.57 9.03
C PRO A 101 0.60 19.09 9.10
N PRO A 102 0.02 18.65 10.24
CA PRO A 102 -0.20 17.23 10.51
C PRO A 102 -1.19 16.56 9.55
N PHE A 103 -2.11 17.31 8.94
CA PHE A 103 -3.13 16.76 8.03
C PHE A 103 -2.56 16.27 6.68
N ILE A 104 -1.37 16.73 6.26
CA ILE A 104 -0.76 16.33 4.97
C ILE A 104 -0.54 14.82 4.91
N ASN A 105 -0.22 14.20 6.05
CA ASN A 105 0.08 12.77 6.12
C ASN A 105 -1.17 11.88 6.20
N TRP A 106 -2.35 12.44 6.50
CA TRP A 106 -3.56 11.64 6.72
C TRP A 106 -4.01 10.91 5.47
N THR A 107 -3.95 11.57 4.32
CA THR A 107 -4.28 10.95 3.02
C THR A 107 -3.40 9.73 2.76
N GLY A 108 -2.09 9.87 3.02
CA GLY A 108 -1.15 8.76 2.87
C GLY A 108 -1.45 7.61 3.82
N LEU A 109 -1.72 7.92 5.09
CA LEU A 109 -2.06 6.94 6.12
C LEU A 109 -3.34 6.15 5.79
N ILE A 110 -4.38 6.82 5.27
CA ILE A 110 -5.63 6.15 4.87
C ILE A 110 -5.35 5.11 3.80
N PHE A 111 -4.62 5.46 2.73
CA PHE A 111 -4.29 4.51 1.68
C PHE A 111 -3.35 3.41 2.18
N TYR A 112 -2.40 3.73 3.06
CA TYR A 112 -1.47 2.77 3.65
C TYR A 112 -2.19 1.68 4.47
N TRP A 113 -3.17 2.05 5.29
CA TRP A 113 -3.93 1.07 6.07
C TRP A 113 -4.95 0.32 5.20
N ALA A 114 -5.62 1.02 4.29
CA ALA A 114 -6.59 0.42 3.38
C ALA A 114 -5.94 -0.66 2.48
N LYS A 115 -4.74 -0.42 1.93
CA LYS A 115 -4.03 -1.43 1.14
C LYS A 115 -3.68 -2.67 1.97
N GLY A 116 -3.24 -2.48 3.22
CA GLY A 116 -2.90 -3.57 4.13
C GLY A 116 -4.12 -4.42 4.47
N MET A 117 -5.26 -3.79 4.74
CA MET A 117 -6.52 -4.51 4.98
C MET A 117 -6.97 -5.30 3.76
N ALA A 118 -6.92 -4.71 2.56
CA ALA A 118 -7.26 -5.39 1.31
C ALA A 118 -6.36 -6.63 1.09
N LEU A 119 -5.04 -6.49 1.32
CA LEU A 119 -4.10 -7.61 1.23
C LEU A 119 -4.46 -8.76 2.20
N ILE A 120 -4.72 -8.44 3.47
CA ILE A 120 -5.07 -9.44 4.48
C ILE A 120 -6.37 -10.16 4.10
N ILE A 121 -7.39 -9.42 3.68
CA ILE A 121 -8.67 -10.00 3.27
C ILE A 121 -8.48 -10.94 2.06
N GLY A 122 -7.71 -10.51 1.05
CA GLY A 122 -7.39 -11.35 -0.10
C GLY A 122 -6.66 -12.65 0.30
N GLY A 123 -5.70 -12.53 1.22
CA GLY A 123 -4.98 -13.68 1.79
C GLY A 123 -5.89 -14.65 2.54
N VAL A 124 -6.84 -14.14 3.33
CA VAL A 124 -7.83 -14.97 4.04
C VAL A 124 -8.72 -15.74 3.08
N TYR A 125 -9.26 -15.10 2.04
CA TYR A 125 -10.10 -15.78 1.05
C TYR A 125 -9.32 -16.86 0.27
N LEU A 126 -8.07 -16.57 -0.11
CA LEU A 126 -7.20 -17.54 -0.75
C LEU A 126 -6.91 -18.72 0.20
N GLY A 127 -6.60 -18.44 1.46
CA GLY A 127 -6.33 -19.46 2.47
C GLY A 127 -7.53 -20.38 2.73
N ILE A 128 -8.74 -19.82 2.83
CA ILE A 128 -9.99 -20.60 2.97
C ILE A 128 -10.17 -21.52 1.76
N TYR A 129 -9.95 -21.02 0.54
CA TYR A 129 -10.07 -21.84 -0.67
C TYR A 129 -9.07 -22.99 -0.69
N LEU A 130 -7.79 -22.71 -0.37
CA LEU A 130 -6.74 -23.73 -0.32
C LEU A 130 -7.03 -24.80 0.73
N TRP A 131 -7.44 -24.39 1.93
CA TRP A 131 -7.80 -25.31 3.01
C TRP A 131 -8.96 -26.22 2.59
N ALA A 132 -10.03 -25.65 2.03
CA ALA A 132 -11.17 -26.42 1.54
C ALA A 132 -10.78 -27.44 0.46
N ARG A 133 -9.82 -27.10 -0.42
CA ARG A 133 -9.31 -28.03 -1.45
C ARG A 133 -8.45 -29.15 -0.86
N ILE A 134 -7.61 -28.85 0.13
CA ILE A 134 -6.79 -29.86 0.81
C ILE A 134 -7.69 -30.85 1.56
N SER A 135 -8.63 -30.36 2.37
CA SER A 135 -9.55 -31.22 3.12
C SER A 135 -10.44 -32.10 2.24
N ALA A 136 -10.69 -31.68 0.99
CA ALA A 136 -11.44 -32.49 0.02
C ALA A 136 -10.58 -33.51 -0.73
N ALA A 137 -9.25 -33.41 -0.68
CA ALA A 137 -8.32 -34.32 -1.34
C ALA A 137 -7.90 -35.50 -0.46
N ASP A 138 -8.12 -35.42 0.86
CA ASP A 138 -7.87 -36.50 1.82
C ASP A 138 -8.98 -37.59 1.85
N VAL A 139 -9.77 -37.71 0.77
CA VAL A 139 -10.80 -38.74 0.53
C VAL A 139 -10.56 -39.41 -0.82
#